data_AF-A0A940VLM7-F1
#
_entry.id   AF-A0A940VLM7-F1
#
_cell.length_a   1.000
_cell.length_b   1.000
_cell.length_c   1.000
_cell.angle_alpha   90.00
_cell.angle_beta   90.00
_cell.angle_gamma   90.00
#
_symmetry.space_group_name_H-M   'P 1'
#
loop_
_entity.id
_entity.type
_entity.pdbx_description
1 polymer ?
#
loop_
_entity_poly.entity_id
_entity_poly.type
_entity_poly.pdbx_seq_one_letter_code
_entity_poly.pdbx_strand_id
1 'polypeptide(L)'
;MSIESLMWLFPIVFMVHEFEEIIFLPLWIKDNASYITNKYPILSKKIGTKLMNISTESFALAVLEEFLILSILTYLCVEYKYYSFFAVLIVTYFFHVLVHIVQSIALKKYIPAVGSGVITGIYNIYSLYTLNFLGYLDWEYIGEMTLPVIIVMVLNLVFIHWLTDKFRVLISAAR
;
A
#
# COMPACT_ATOMS: atom_id res chain seq x y z
N MET A 1 9.56 -13.18 20.51
CA MET A 1 9.60 -13.25 19.04
C MET A 1 11.01 -12.85 18.60
N SER A 2 11.63 -13.55 17.64
CA SER A 2 12.92 -13.10 17.10
C SER A 2 12.72 -11.89 16.17
N ILE A 3 13.80 -11.16 15.89
CA ILE A 3 13.75 -9.99 15.01
C ILE A 3 13.42 -10.42 13.58
N GLU A 4 13.95 -11.56 13.15
CA GLU A 4 13.68 -12.14 11.84
C GLU A 4 12.19 -12.51 11.71
N SER A 5 11.59 -13.13 12.73
CA SER A 5 10.15 -13.40 12.73
C SER A 5 9.31 -12.12 12.71
N LEU A 6 9.74 -11.08 13.45
CA LEU A 6 9.09 -9.77 13.41
C LEU A 6 9.13 -9.22 11.98
N MET A 7 10.28 -9.26 11.32
CA MET A 7 10.46 -8.72 9.97
C MET A 7 9.71 -9.50 8.90
N TRP A 8 9.76 -10.83 8.94
CA TRP A 8 9.02 -11.70 8.01
C TRP A 8 7.51 -11.63 8.17
N LEU A 9 7.01 -11.17 9.32
CA LEU A 9 5.59 -10.92 9.49
C LEU A 9 5.11 -9.73 8.64
N PHE A 10 6.01 -8.83 8.20
CA PHE A 10 5.62 -7.63 7.48
C PHE A 10 4.95 -7.91 6.12
N PRO A 11 5.52 -8.70 5.19
CA PRO A 11 4.83 -9.04 3.94
C PRO A 11 3.48 -9.74 4.15
N ILE A 12 3.34 -10.52 5.24
CA ILE A 12 2.09 -11.21 5.58
C ILE A 12 1.03 -10.18 6.01
N VAL A 13 1.41 -9.27 6.91
CA VAL A 13 0.54 -8.18 7.39
C VAL A 13 0.13 -7.26 6.25
N PHE A 14 1.06 -6.90 5.37
CA PHE A 14 0.79 -6.17 4.14
C PHE A 14 -0.28 -6.88 3.31
N MET A 15 -0.10 -8.16 3.00
CA MET A 15 -1.09 -8.91 2.19
C MET A 15 -2.46 -9.01 2.84
N VAL A 16 -2.56 -9.07 4.17
CA VAL A 16 -3.88 -9.06 4.85
C VAL A 16 -4.65 -7.77 4.56
N HIS A 17 -3.96 -6.63 4.53
CA HIS A 17 -4.54 -5.34 4.16
C HIS A 17 -4.93 -5.32 2.68
N GLU A 18 -4.01 -5.70 1.81
CA GLU A 18 -4.23 -5.71 0.35
C GLU A 18 -5.35 -6.66 -0.07
N PHE A 19 -5.55 -7.78 0.64
CA PHE A 19 -6.69 -8.67 0.37
C PHE A 19 -8.03 -7.98 0.65
N GLU A 20 -8.13 -7.15 1.71
CA GLU A 20 -9.34 -6.36 1.94
C GLU A 20 -9.55 -5.38 0.77
N GLU A 21 -8.48 -4.73 0.32
CA GLU A 21 -8.54 -3.82 -0.83
C GLU A 21 -9.02 -4.54 -2.10
N ILE A 22 -8.40 -5.67 -2.45
CA ILE A 22 -8.72 -6.44 -3.67
C ILE A 22 -10.19 -6.85 -3.69
N ILE A 23 -10.71 -7.32 -2.55
CA ILE A 23 -12.07 -7.86 -2.47
C ILE A 23 -13.11 -6.74 -2.46
N PHE A 24 -12.90 -5.67 -1.68
CA PHE A 24 -13.97 -4.74 -1.34
C PHE A 24 -13.82 -3.36 -1.99
N LEU A 25 -12.60 -2.89 -2.25
CA LEU A 25 -12.38 -1.53 -2.74
C LEU A 25 -13.02 -1.29 -4.12
N PRO A 26 -12.87 -2.18 -5.13
CA PRO A 26 -13.52 -1.99 -6.44
C PRO A 26 -15.05 -1.94 -6.34
N LEU A 27 -15.65 -2.80 -5.50
CA LEU A 27 -17.10 -2.84 -5.27
C LEU A 27 -17.56 -1.53 -4.61
N TRP A 28 -16.86 -1.09 -3.58
CA TRP A 28 -17.17 0.15 -2.88
C TRP A 28 -17.06 1.38 -3.78
N ILE A 29 -16.03 1.46 -4.64
CA ILE A 29 -15.89 2.55 -5.61
C ILE A 29 -17.08 2.58 -6.56
N LYS A 30 -17.52 1.41 -7.06
CA LYS A 30 -18.69 1.31 -7.96
C LYS A 30 -19.97 1.81 -7.29
N ASP A 31 -20.22 1.38 -6.05
CA ASP A 31 -21.42 1.77 -5.30
C ASP A 31 -21.42 3.25 -4.89
N ASN A 32 -20.24 3.86 -4.76
CA ASN A 32 -20.08 5.26 -4.35
C ASN A 32 -19.70 6.21 -5.49
N ALA A 33 -19.63 5.73 -6.73
CA ALA A 33 -19.14 6.49 -7.88
C ALA A 33 -19.91 7.80 -8.10
N SER A 34 -21.24 7.77 -7.99
CA SER A 34 -22.10 8.95 -8.14
C SER A 34 -21.85 9.99 -7.04
N TYR A 35 -21.70 9.52 -5.79
CA TYR A 35 -21.39 10.38 -4.65
C TYR A 35 -20.03 11.07 -4.81
N ILE A 36 -19.00 10.30 -5.19
CA ILE A 36 -17.63 10.82 -5.41
C ILE A 36 -17.64 11.84 -6.55
N THR A 37 -18.34 11.54 -7.64
CA THR A 37 -18.44 12.44 -8.81
C THR A 37 -19.07 13.77 -8.47
N ASN A 38 -20.14 13.76 -7.68
CA ASN A 38 -20.83 14.98 -7.27
C ASN A 38 -20.02 15.80 -6.26
N LYS A 39 -19.34 15.13 -5.31
CA LYS A 39 -18.58 15.81 -4.25
C LYS A 39 -17.22 16.32 -4.73
N TYR A 40 -16.57 15.61 -5.64
CA TYR A 40 -15.25 15.95 -6.19
C TYR A 40 -15.28 15.91 -7.73
N PRO A 41 -15.99 16.86 -8.39
CA PRO A 41 -16.19 16.83 -9.84
C PRO A 41 -14.91 17.03 -10.63
N ILE A 42 -13.96 17.85 -10.14
CA ILE A 42 -12.67 18.08 -10.79
C ILE A 42 -11.79 16.82 -10.74
N LEU A 43 -11.75 16.14 -9.59
CA LEU A 43 -11.02 14.89 -9.41
C LEU A 43 -11.62 13.79 -10.29
N SER A 44 -12.94 13.69 -10.31
CA SER A 44 -13.67 12.70 -11.09
C SER A 44 -13.55 12.92 -12.59
N LYS A 45 -13.41 14.18 -13.05
CA LYS A 45 -13.12 14.48 -14.47
C LYS A 45 -11.70 14.06 -14.88
N LYS A 46 -10.73 14.14 -13.97
CA LYS A 46 -9.32 13.78 -14.25
C LYS A 46 -9.03 12.29 -14.09
N ILE A 47 -9.67 11.63 -13.12
CA ILE A 47 -9.31 10.28 -12.68
C ILE A 47 -10.51 9.32 -12.74
N GLY A 48 -11.74 9.83 -12.89
CA GLY A 48 -12.97 9.05 -12.74
C GLY A 48 -13.16 7.97 -13.81
N THR A 49 -12.77 8.19 -15.06
CA THR A 49 -12.82 7.13 -16.09
C THR A 49 -11.83 6.00 -15.82
N LYS A 50 -10.77 6.27 -15.05
CA LYS A 50 -9.73 5.29 -14.72
C LYS A 50 -10.06 4.54 -13.43
N LEU A 51 -10.39 5.26 -12.35
CA LEU A 51 -10.82 4.71 -11.06
C LEU A 51 -12.09 3.86 -11.16
N MET A 52 -13.07 4.25 -11.98
CA MET A 52 -14.32 3.50 -12.16
C MET A 52 -14.16 2.26 -13.05
N ASN A 53 -13.01 2.09 -13.71
CA ASN A 53 -12.75 0.99 -14.66
C ASN A 53 -11.56 0.11 -14.26
N ILE A 54 -11.00 0.27 -13.06
CA ILE A 54 -10.00 -0.67 -12.54
C ILE A 54 -10.67 -2.03 -12.42
N SER A 55 -10.18 -2.99 -13.21
CA SER A 55 -10.59 -4.38 -13.08
C SER A 55 -9.93 -4.99 -11.84
N THR A 56 -10.62 -5.91 -11.17
CA THR A 56 -10.04 -6.65 -10.03
C THR A 56 -8.77 -7.37 -10.44
N GLU A 57 -8.69 -7.86 -11.68
CA GLU A 57 -7.49 -8.50 -12.24
C GLU A 57 -6.30 -7.54 -12.35
N SER A 58 -6.53 -6.32 -12.87
CA SER A 58 -5.49 -5.29 -12.95
C SER A 58 -5.01 -4.83 -11.57
N PHE A 59 -5.94 -4.71 -10.62
CA PHE A 59 -5.61 -4.34 -9.25
C PHE A 59 -4.80 -5.43 -8.54
N ALA A 60 -5.23 -6.69 -8.65
CA ALA A 60 -4.50 -7.84 -8.09
C ALA A 60 -3.10 -8.00 -8.70
N LEU A 61 -2.91 -7.67 -9.98
CA LEU A 61 -1.58 -7.67 -10.61
C LEU A 61 -0.66 -6.59 -10.02
N ALA A 62 -1.20 -5.41 -9.70
CA ALA A 62 -0.43 -4.36 -9.03
C ALA A 62 -0.03 -4.79 -7.61
N VAL A 63 -0.97 -5.32 -6.83
CA VAL A 63 -0.70 -5.86 -5.49
C VAL A 63 0.35 -6.98 -5.53
N LEU A 64 0.28 -7.88 -6.51
CA LEU A 64 1.28 -8.95 -6.67
C LEU A 64 2.68 -8.38 -6.88
N GLU A 65 2.81 -7.35 -7.69
CA GLU A 65 4.11 -6.71 -7.96
C GLU A 65 4.68 -6.04 -6.71
N GLU A 66 3.86 -5.27 -5.98
CA GLU A 66 4.26 -4.66 -4.72
C GLU A 66 4.64 -5.70 -3.66
N PHE A 67 3.89 -6.80 -3.57
CA PHE A 67 4.19 -7.91 -2.66
C PHE A 67 5.54 -8.56 -2.97
N LEU A 68 5.87 -8.77 -4.24
CA LEU A 68 7.15 -9.35 -4.65
C LEU A 68 8.31 -8.42 -4.30
N ILE A 69 8.19 -7.12 -4.60
CA ILE A 69 9.20 -6.11 -4.23
C ILE A 69 9.38 -6.09 -2.72
N LEU A 70 8.28 -6.00 -1.96
CA LEU A 70 8.32 -5.94 -0.51
C LEU A 70 8.96 -7.20 0.10
N SER A 71 8.65 -8.37 -0.45
CA SER A 71 9.22 -9.63 0.00
C SER A 71 10.73 -9.71 -0.25
N ILE A 72 11.19 -9.26 -1.43
CA ILE A 72 12.63 -9.20 -1.76
C ILE A 72 13.34 -8.21 -0.85
N LEU A 73 12.79 -7.01 -0.65
CA LEU A 73 13.40 -6.02 0.24
C LEU A 73 13.43 -6.50 1.69
N THR A 74 12.37 -7.17 2.15
CA THR A 74 12.33 -7.79 3.48
C THR A 74 13.40 -8.86 3.63
N TYR A 75 13.55 -9.75 2.63
CA TYR A 75 14.62 -10.74 2.59
C TYR A 75 16.00 -10.09 2.73
N LEU A 76 16.30 -9.08 1.91
CA LEU A 76 17.57 -8.36 1.95
C LEU A 76 17.81 -7.72 3.32
N CYS A 77 16.78 -7.11 3.91
CA CYS A 77 16.89 -6.53 5.24
C CYS A 77 17.19 -7.56 6.32
N VAL A 78 16.59 -8.75 6.25
CA VAL A 78 16.84 -9.84 7.20
C VAL A 78 18.27 -10.38 7.04
N GLU A 79 18.67 -10.74 5.83
CA GLU A 79 19.97 -11.35 5.55
C GLU A 79 21.15 -10.42 5.86
N TYR A 80 21.03 -9.15 5.47
CA TYR A 80 22.09 -8.15 5.66
C TYR A 80 21.91 -7.30 6.91
N LYS A 81 20.89 -7.58 7.73
CA LYS A 81 20.59 -6.87 8.98
C LYS A 81 20.37 -5.36 8.79
N TYR A 82 19.76 -4.96 7.67
CA TYR A 82 19.44 -3.56 7.37
C TYR A 82 18.17 -3.09 8.10
N TYR A 83 18.21 -3.06 9.43
CA TYR A 83 17.04 -2.75 10.26
C TYR A 83 16.49 -1.34 10.07
N SER A 84 17.37 -0.34 9.89
CA SER A 84 16.93 1.04 9.65
C SER A 84 16.27 1.19 8.28
N PHE A 85 16.75 0.49 7.25
CA PHE A 85 16.07 0.47 5.95
C PHE A 85 14.73 -0.29 6.03
N PHE A 86 14.65 -1.40 6.77
CA PHE A 86 13.38 -2.07 7.06
C PHE A 86 12.38 -1.14 7.77
N ALA A 87 12.84 -0.32 8.72
CA ALA A 87 12.00 0.69 9.36
C ALA A 87 11.49 1.75 8.37
N VAL A 88 12.29 2.14 7.37
CA VAL A 88 11.83 3.01 6.26
C VAL A 88 10.68 2.36 5.49
N LEU A 89 10.74 1.05 5.21
CA LEU A 89 9.64 0.33 4.56
C LEU A 89 8.37 0.31 5.43
N ILE A 90 8.50 0.06 6.73
CA ILE A 90 7.37 0.11 7.68
C ILE A 90 6.74 1.51 7.71
N VAL A 91 7.56 2.56 7.82
CA VAL A 91 7.07 3.95 7.88
C VAL A 91 6.36 4.31 6.57
N THR A 92 6.92 3.90 5.43
CA THR A 92 6.32 4.12 4.10
C THR A 92 4.96 3.43 3.99
N TYR A 93 4.86 2.17 4.42
CA TYR A 93 3.57 1.46 4.47
C TYR A 93 2.59 2.09 5.46
N PHE A 94 3.06 2.59 6.60
CA PHE A 94 2.20 3.31 7.54
C PHE A 94 1.60 4.57 6.91
N PHE A 95 2.35 5.32 6.09
CA PHE A 95 1.81 6.43 5.31
C PHE A 95 0.74 5.98 4.32
N HIS A 96 0.94 4.85 3.63
CA HIS A 96 -0.08 4.27 2.76
C HIS A 96 -1.39 4.02 3.53
N VAL A 97 -1.34 3.34 4.67
CA VAL A 97 -2.52 3.12 5.53
C VAL A 97 -3.19 4.44 5.96
N LEU A 98 -2.40 5.45 6.33
CA LEU A 98 -2.93 6.77 6.71
C LEU A 98 -3.68 7.45 5.57
N VAL A 99 -3.30 7.22 4.31
CA VAL A 99 -4.03 7.75 3.15
C VAL A 99 -5.48 7.26 3.15
N HIS A 100 -5.75 5.98 3.42
CA HIS A 100 -7.13 5.43 3.47
C HIS A 100 -7.97 6.05 4.59
N ILE A 101 -7.35 6.32 5.74
CA ILE A 101 -8.00 7.00 6.86
C ILE A 101 -8.37 8.44 6.47
N VAL A 102 -7.41 9.19 5.90
CA VAL A 102 -7.65 10.56 5.43
C VAL A 102 -8.72 10.60 4.34
N GLN A 103 -8.67 9.68 3.38
CA GLN A 103 -9.70 9.55 2.34
C GLN A 103 -11.08 9.29 2.94
N SER A 104 -11.19 8.42 3.95
CA SER A 104 -12.45 8.10 4.61
C SER A 104 -13.04 9.31 5.35
N ILE A 105 -12.19 10.07 6.05
CA ILE A 105 -12.57 11.31 6.72
C ILE A 105 -13.04 12.36 5.70
N ALA A 106 -12.27 12.57 4.63
CA ALA A 106 -12.60 13.53 3.57
C ALA A 106 -13.94 13.17 2.88
N LEU A 107 -14.13 11.88 2.56
CA LEU A 107 -15.37 11.40 1.96
C LEU A 107 -16.53 11.32 2.95
N LYS A 108 -16.27 11.39 4.27
CA LYS A 108 -17.26 11.16 5.34
C LYS A 108 -17.96 9.81 5.18
N LYS A 109 -17.21 8.81 4.71
CA LYS A 109 -17.67 7.44 4.48
C LYS A 109 -16.56 6.48 4.88
N TYR A 110 -16.94 5.34 5.43
CA TYR A 110 -16.01 4.24 5.61
C TYR A 110 -15.56 3.73 4.24
N ILE A 111 -14.24 3.65 4.03
CA ILE A 111 -13.61 3.00 2.88
C ILE A 111 -13.09 1.64 3.37
N PRO A 112 -13.30 0.57 2.60
CA PRO A 112 -12.52 -0.66 2.78
C PRO A 112 -11.03 -0.34 2.92
N ALA A 113 -10.31 -1.19 3.65
CA ALA A 113 -8.91 -1.03 4.05
C ALA A 113 -8.68 -0.21 5.32
N VAL A 114 -9.64 0.61 5.79
CA VAL A 114 -9.47 1.30 7.09
C VAL A 114 -9.44 0.29 8.25
N GLY A 115 -10.30 -0.74 8.22
CA GLY A 115 -10.37 -1.76 9.26
C GLY A 115 -9.06 -2.55 9.40
N SER A 116 -8.62 -3.21 8.32
CA SER A 116 -7.32 -3.87 8.30
C SER A 116 -6.17 -2.90 8.54
N GLY A 117 -6.24 -1.67 8.01
CA GLY A 117 -5.24 -0.63 8.20
C GLY A 117 -4.99 -0.29 9.67
N VAL A 118 -6.02 -0.24 10.51
CA VAL A 118 -5.83 -0.08 11.97
C VAL A 118 -5.08 -1.27 12.56
N ILE A 119 -5.44 -2.49 12.16
CA ILE A 119 -4.79 -3.72 12.65
C ILE A 119 -3.33 -3.78 12.22
N THR A 120 -3.04 -3.51 10.95
CA THR A 120 -1.66 -3.50 10.42
C THR A 120 -0.85 -2.31 10.95
N GLY A 121 -1.50 -1.19 11.25
CA GLY A 121 -0.91 -0.04 11.93
C GLY A 121 -0.42 -0.37 13.35
N ILE A 122 -1.12 -1.23 14.10
CA ILE A 122 -0.66 -1.72 15.40
C ILE A 122 0.64 -2.50 15.24
N TYR A 123 0.73 -3.37 14.22
CA TYR A 123 1.96 -4.10 13.90
C TYR A 123 3.12 -3.13 13.57
N ASN A 124 2.87 -2.09 12.78
CA ASN A 124 3.90 -1.09 12.43
C ASN A 124 4.45 -0.39 13.68
N ILE A 125 3.56 0.07 14.58
CA ILE A 125 3.95 0.74 15.84
C ILE A 125 4.77 -0.22 16.71
N TYR A 126 4.29 -1.45 16.89
CA TYR A 126 4.98 -2.47 17.69
C TYR A 126 6.37 -2.81 17.13
N SER A 127 6.49 -2.92 15.81
CA SER A 127 7.74 -3.23 15.13
C SER A 127 8.78 -2.12 15.29
N LEU A 128 8.37 -0.86 15.06
CA LEU A 128 9.24 0.31 15.25
C LEU A 128 9.66 0.45 16.71
N TYR A 129 8.72 0.29 17.65
CA TYR A 129 9.03 0.33 19.08
C TYR A 129 10.07 -0.73 19.46
N THR A 130 9.88 -1.96 19.00
CA THR A 130 10.77 -3.09 19.32
C THR A 130 12.17 -2.86 18.77
N LEU A 131 12.30 -2.47 17.49
CA LEU A 131 13.60 -2.22 16.87
C LEU A 131 14.32 -1.02 17.51
N ASN A 132 13.58 0.02 17.89
CA ASN A 132 14.13 1.17 18.60
C ASN A 132 14.63 0.80 19.99
N PHE A 133 13.83 0.04 20.75
CA PHE A 133 14.17 -0.40 22.09
C PHE A 133 15.45 -1.25 22.11
N LEU A 134 15.69 -2.04 21.06
CA LEU A 134 16.90 -2.84 20.89
C LEU A 134 18.09 -2.06 20.33
N GLY A 135 17.93 -0.76 20.03
CA GLY A 135 19.01 0.10 19.56
C GLY A 135 19.40 -0.10 18.09
N TYR A 136 18.50 -0.66 17.27
CA TYR A 136 18.79 -0.92 15.84
C TYR A 136 18.46 0.24 14.90
N LEU A 137 17.69 1.23 15.37
CA LEU A 137 17.19 2.30 14.52
C LEU A 137 18.09 3.52 14.56
N ASP A 138 18.53 3.91 13.37
CA ASP A 138 19.08 5.23 13.08
C ASP A 138 17.95 6.12 12.56
N TRP A 139 17.45 7.02 13.43
CA TRP A 139 16.35 7.90 13.09
C TRP A 139 16.71 8.98 12.07
N GLU A 140 17.98 9.38 11.98
CA GLU A 140 18.46 10.34 11.00
C GLU A 140 18.38 9.70 9.61
N TYR A 141 18.96 8.51 9.45
CA TYR A 141 18.86 7.72 8.21
C TYR A 141 17.40 7.45 7.81
N ILE A 142 16.55 7.06 8.76
CA ILE A 142 15.13 6.80 8.49
C ILE A 142 14.44 8.07 7.97
N GLY A 143 14.68 9.22 8.60
CA GLY A 143 14.12 10.51 8.19
C GLY A 143 14.54 10.90 6.78
N GLU A 144 15.82 10.76 6.46
CA GLU A 144 16.38 11.08 5.15
C GLU A 144 15.86 10.17 4.04
N MET A 145 15.73 8.86 4.31
CA MET A 145 15.38 7.86 3.30
C MET A 145 13.88 7.69 3.09
N THR A 146 13.04 8.09 4.04
CA THR A 146 11.58 7.94 3.94
C THR A 146 11.01 8.65 2.72
N LEU A 147 11.36 9.92 2.50
CA LEU A 147 10.82 10.68 1.36
C LEU A 147 11.28 10.12 0.00
N PRO A 148 12.58 9.82 -0.22
CA PRO A 148 13.03 9.12 -1.42
C PRO A 148 12.29 7.80 -1.69
N VAL A 149 12.08 6.97 -0.67
CA VAL A 149 11.38 5.68 -0.83
C VAL A 149 9.91 5.89 -1.17
N ILE A 150 9.23 6.87 -0.55
CA ILE A 150 7.86 7.25 -0.93
C ILE A 150 7.81 7.69 -2.40
N ILE A 151 8.77 8.51 -2.86
CA ILE A 151 8.82 8.94 -4.26
C ILE A 151 8.97 7.73 -5.19
N VAL A 152 9.88 6.82 -4.88
CA VAL A 152 10.07 5.58 -5.67
C VAL A 152 8.78 4.75 -5.69
N MET A 153 8.11 4.58 -4.56
CA MET A 153 6.84 3.86 -4.47
C MET A 153 5.75 4.51 -5.33
N VAL A 154 5.61 5.83 -5.28
CA VAL A 154 4.63 6.56 -6.11
C VAL A 154 4.96 6.42 -7.60
N LEU A 155 6.24 6.50 -7.98
CA LEU A 155 6.66 6.27 -9.36
C LEU A 155 6.37 4.84 -9.81
N ASN A 156 6.59 3.85 -8.93
CA ASN A 156 6.27 2.46 -9.18
C ASN A 156 4.76 2.27 -9.40
N LEU A 157 3.93 2.87 -8.53
CA LEU A 157 2.47 2.82 -8.65
C LEU A 157 1.99 3.43 -9.98
N VAL A 158 2.56 4.56 -10.40
CA VAL A 158 2.27 5.18 -11.70
C VAL A 158 2.67 4.23 -12.85
N PHE A 159 3.83 3.60 -12.75
CA PHE A 159 4.33 2.66 -13.75
C PHE A 159 3.45 1.40 -13.86
N ILE A 160 3.09 0.76 -12.75
CA ILE A 160 2.26 -0.46 -12.77
C ILE A 160 0.85 -0.16 -13.25
N HIS A 161 0.29 1.02 -12.95
CA HIS A 161 -0.98 1.45 -13.53
C HIS A 161 -0.90 1.64 -15.05
N TRP A 162 0.18 2.21 -15.56
CA TRP A 162 0.40 2.30 -17.00
C TRP A 162 0.56 0.91 -17.65
N LEU A 163 1.24 -0.02 -16.99
CA LEU A 163 1.44 -1.37 -17.46
C LEU A 163 0.11 -2.16 -17.50
N THR A 164 -0.66 -2.09 -16.41
CA THR A 164 -1.94 -2.77 -16.27
C THR A 164 -2.99 -2.28 -17.28
N ASP A 165 -2.99 -0.99 -17.63
CA ASP A 165 -3.82 -0.45 -18.72
C ASP A 165 -3.53 -1.14 -20.05
N LYS A 166 -2.26 -1.41 -20.36
CA LYS A 166 -1.85 -2.14 -21.57
C LYS A 166 -2.21 -3.62 -21.51
N PHE A 167 -2.00 -4.26 -20.36
CA PHE A 167 -2.36 -5.66 -20.16
C PHE A 167 -3.86 -5.91 -20.26
N ARG A 168 -4.70 -4.95 -19.84
CA ARG A 168 -6.16 -5.05 -19.96
C ARG A 168 -6.60 -5.27 -21.41
N VAL A 169 -5.96 -4.59 -22.37
CA VAL A 169 -6.24 -4.76 -23.81
C VAL A 169 -5.95 -6.19 -24.27
N LEU A 170 -4.87 -6.79 -23.77
CA LEU A 170 -4.47 -8.16 -24.09
C LEU A 170 -5.42 -9.20 -23.48
N ILE A 171 -5.79 -9.04 -22.21
CA ILE A 171 -6.72 -9.97 -21.53
C ILE A 171 -8.10 -9.91 -22.17
N SER A 172 -8.59 -8.72 -22.56
CA SER A 172 -9.86 -8.59 -23.28
C SER A 172 -9.84 -9.18 -24.69
N ALA A 173 -8.66 -9.33 -25.30
CA ALA A 173 -8.50 -9.98 -26.60
C ALA A 173 -8.40 -11.51 -26.50
N ALA A 174 -8.19 -12.05 -25.29
CA ALA A 174 -8.04 -13.48 -25.02
C ALA A 174 -9.31 -14.13 -24.42
N ARG A 175 -10.33 -13.33 -24.07
CA ARG A 175 -11.68 -13.80 -23.69
C ARG A 175 -12.60 -13.70 -24.89
#